data_AF-A0A536D7U8-F1
#
_entry.id   AF-A0A536D7U8-F1
#
_cell.length_a   1.000
_cell.length_b   1.000
_cell.length_c   1.000
_cell.angle_alpha   90.00
_cell.angle_beta   90.00
_cell.angle_gamma   90.00
#
_symmetry.space_group_name_H-M   'P 1'
#
loop_
_entity.id
_entity.type
_entity.pdbx_description
1 polymer ?
#
loop_
_entity_poly.entity_id
_entity_poly.type
_entity_poly.pdbx_seq_one_letter_code
_entity_poly.pdbx_strand_id
1 'polypeptide(L)'
;MKRIVVTHPEFPTTLLSIDQQKELARLGAFFERCFTTPNTGKIAWEQVYLNIREVGPASTILATDLGQTTAPYPDEGLGMFIGRLLDNGFSEQEVRVMVRDNPGGVLGARTTATAVAPR
;
A
#
# COMPACT_ATOMS: atom_id res chain seq x y z
N MET A 1 -19.80 -9.31 3.28
CA MET A 1 -19.26 -7.93 3.28
C MET A 1 -18.64 -7.66 1.92
N LYS A 2 -18.89 -6.50 1.31
CA LYS A 2 -18.18 -6.08 0.10
C LYS A 2 -16.87 -5.40 0.54
N ARG A 3 -15.73 -5.85 0.03
CA ARG A 3 -14.42 -5.25 0.27
C ARG A 3 -14.03 -4.48 -0.98
N ILE A 4 -13.75 -3.19 -0.86
CA ILE A 4 -13.44 -2.31 -1.99
C ILE A 4 -11.95 -1.97 -1.95
N VAL A 5 -11.29 -2.12 -3.10
CA VAL A 5 -9.91 -1.69 -3.31
C VAL A 5 -9.92 -0.59 -4.36
N VAL A 6 -9.39 0.57 -4.01
CA VAL A 6 -9.10 1.65 -4.95
C VAL A 6 -7.70 1.40 -5.49
N THR A 7 -7.63 1.01 -6.76
CA THR A 7 -6.37 0.76 -7.46
C THR A 7 -5.73 2.08 -7.89
N HIS A 8 -4.44 2.25 -7.63
CA HIS A 8 -3.64 3.39 -8.07
C HIS A 8 -4.23 4.77 -7.68
N PRO A 9 -4.49 5.05 -6.38
CA PRO A 9 -5.23 6.26 -5.96
C PRO A 9 -4.51 7.58 -6.30
N GLU A 10 -3.18 7.55 -6.45
CA GLU A 10 -2.35 8.72 -6.82
C GLU A 10 -2.06 8.85 -8.31
N PHE A 11 -2.47 7.88 -9.13
CA PHE A 11 -2.16 7.93 -10.56
C PHE A 11 -2.88 9.11 -11.22
N PRO A 12 -2.28 9.84 -12.19
CA PRO A 12 -2.85 11.08 -12.71
C PRO A 12 -4.29 10.99 -13.24
N THR A 13 -4.70 9.83 -13.75
CA THR A 13 -6.08 9.59 -14.23
C THR A 13 -7.10 9.40 -13.10
N THR A 14 -6.67 8.98 -11.91
CA THR A 14 -7.53 8.75 -10.74
C THR A 14 -7.42 9.92 -9.74
N LEU A 15 -6.19 10.33 -9.44
CA LEU A 15 -5.75 11.47 -8.61
C LEU A 15 -6.71 11.85 -7.46
N LEU A 16 -6.91 10.93 -6.52
CA LEU A 16 -7.71 11.21 -5.33
C LEU A 16 -6.95 12.14 -4.39
N SER A 17 -7.61 13.21 -3.95
CA SER A 17 -7.10 14.06 -2.89
C SER A 17 -6.98 13.28 -1.58
N ILE A 18 -6.12 13.73 -0.67
CA ILE A 18 -5.97 13.05 0.61
C ILE A 18 -7.27 13.04 1.42
N ASP A 19 -8.10 14.06 1.30
CA ASP A 19 -9.40 14.12 1.98
C ASP A 19 -10.39 13.09 1.43
N GLN A 20 -10.41 12.88 0.11
CA GLN A 20 -11.20 11.82 -0.52
C GLN A 20 -10.72 10.44 -0.06
N GLN A 21 -9.41 10.23 0.02
CA GLN A 21 -8.85 8.98 0.54
C GLN A 21 -9.25 8.77 2.00
N LYS A 22 -9.19 9.79 2.86
CA LYS A 22 -9.66 9.69 4.25
C LYS A 22 -11.15 9.35 4.34
N GLU A 23 -11.99 9.94 3.49
CA GLU A 23 -13.42 9.63 3.46
C GLU A 23 -13.67 8.16 3.06
N LEU A 24 -13.02 7.69 2.00
CA LEU A 24 -13.11 6.30 1.55
C LEU A 24 -12.54 5.31 2.59
N ALA A 25 -11.47 5.68 3.29
CA ALA A 25 -10.90 4.89 4.38
C ALA A 25 -11.92 4.66 5.51
N ARG A 26 -12.70 5.70 5.88
CA ARG A 26 -13.77 5.58 6.88
C ARG A 26 -14.90 4.63 6.46
N LEU A 27 -15.10 4.46 5.15
CA LEU A 27 -16.04 3.50 4.59
C LEU A 27 -15.46 2.08 4.45
N GLY A 28 -14.20 1.87 4.86
CA GLY A 28 -13.51 0.58 4.82
C GLY A 28 -12.89 0.24 3.46
N ALA A 29 -12.62 1.23 2.61
CA ALA A 29 -11.87 1.02 1.38
C ALA A 29 -10.37 0.81 1.67
N PHE A 30 -9.73 -0.01 0.85
CA PHE A 30 -8.28 -0.17 0.80
C PHE A 30 -7.69 0.61 -0.38
N PHE A 31 -6.46 1.08 -0.23
CA PHE A 31 -5.72 1.82 -1.25
C PHE A 31 -4.56 0.97 -1.76
N GLU A 32 -4.66 0.47 -2.99
CA GLU A 32 -3.56 -0.23 -3.64
C GLU A 32 -2.63 0.80 -4.28
N ARG A 33 -1.47 0.98 -3.66
CA ARG A 33 -0.43 1.91 -4.12
C ARG A 33 0.62 1.11 -4.89
N CYS A 34 0.85 1.50 -6.14
CA CYS A 34 1.73 0.78 -7.03
C CYS A 34 3.09 1.44 -7.21
N PHE A 35 4.17 0.68 -7.05
CA PHE A 35 5.57 1.10 -7.21
C PHE A 35 5.83 1.95 -8.45
N THR A 36 5.26 1.59 -9.61
CA THR A 36 5.45 2.34 -10.86
C THR A 36 5.04 3.79 -10.74
N THR A 37 4.05 4.13 -9.89
CA THR A 37 3.52 5.49 -9.78
C THR A 37 4.59 6.48 -9.30
N PRO A 38 5.22 6.31 -8.11
CA PRO A 38 6.33 7.14 -7.71
C PRO A 38 7.63 6.83 -8.48
N ASN A 39 7.88 5.58 -8.87
CA ASN A 39 9.12 5.22 -9.58
C ASN A 39 9.27 5.89 -10.95
N THR A 40 8.15 6.19 -11.61
CA THR A 40 8.13 6.90 -12.91
C THR A 40 7.87 8.40 -12.78
N GLY A 41 7.92 8.95 -11.55
CA GLY A 41 7.78 10.39 -11.31
C GLY A 41 6.37 10.93 -11.51
N LYS A 42 5.34 10.07 -11.57
CA LYS A 42 3.93 10.53 -11.65
C LYS A 42 3.47 11.16 -10.34
N ILE A 43 4.14 10.80 -9.25
CA ILE A 43 4.01 11.43 -7.94
C ILE A 43 5.37 11.41 -7.23
N ALA A 44 5.61 12.37 -6.35
CA ALA A 44 6.76 12.34 -5.45
C ALA A 44 6.63 11.20 -4.42
N TRP A 45 7.76 10.58 -4.10
CA TRP A 45 7.82 9.54 -3.06
C TRP A 45 7.35 10.06 -1.69
N GLU A 46 7.72 11.30 -1.38
CA GLU A 46 7.35 12.01 -0.15
C GLU A 46 5.82 12.08 0.00
N GLN A 47 5.11 12.32 -1.10
CA GLN A 47 3.65 12.38 -1.09
C GLN A 47 3.03 10.98 -0.88
N VAL A 48 3.62 9.92 -1.42
CA VAL A 48 3.18 8.55 -1.14
C VAL A 48 3.30 8.26 0.36
N TYR A 49 4.43 8.62 0.97
CA TYR A 49 4.63 8.41 2.40
C TYR A 49 3.65 9.20 3.26
N LEU A 50 3.41 10.47 2.92
CA LEU A 50 2.42 11.31 3.58
C LEU A 50 1.03 10.69 3.46
N ASN A 51 0.62 10.29 2.26
CA ASN A 51 -0.70 9.70 2.05
C ASN A 51 -0.88 8.41 2.87
N ILE A 52 0.13 7.52 2.90
CA ILE A 52 0.08 6.30 3.73
C ILE A 52 -0.07 6.64 5.22
N ARG A 53 0.64 7.65 5.73
CA ARG A 53 0.52 8.07 7.14
C ARG A 53 -0.85 8.62 7.47
N GLU A 54 -1.44 9.39 6.55
CA GLU A 54 -2.71 10.05 6.72
C GLU A 54 -3.92 9.10 6.68
N VAL A 55 -3.87 8.02 5.87
CA VAL A 55 -4.94 6.99 5.82
C VAL A 55 -4.63 5.73 6.63
N GLY A 56 -3.36 5.56 7.01
CA GLY A 56 -2.85 4.47 7.82
C GLY A 56 -2.38 3.24 7.01
N PRO A 57 -1.34 2.54 7.49
CA PRO A 57 -0.92 1.24 6.93
C PRO A 57 -2.03 0.19 6.91
N ALA A 58 -2.98 0.23 7.85
CA ALA A 58 -4.10 -0.71 7.94
C ALA A 58 -5.10 -0.60 6.77
N SER A 59 -5.11 0.52 6.04
CA SER A 59 -5.95 0.72 4.84
C SER A 59 -5.15 0.71 3.53
N THR A 60 -3.84 0.42 3.57
CA THR A 60 -2.96 0.47 2.40
C THR A 60 -2.54 -0.92 1.95
N ILE A 61 -2.52 -1.16 0.65
CA ILE A 61 -1.95 -2.36 0.00
C ILE A 61 -0.79 -1.89 -0.87
N LEU A 62 0.35 -2.59 -0.81
CA LEU A 62 1.45 -2.36 -1.74
C LEU A 62 1.38 -3.33 -2.91
N ALA A 63 1.48 -2.78 -4.11
CA ALA A 63 1.63 -3.53 -5.35
C ALA A 63 2.71 -2.86 -6.20
N THR A 64 3.01 -3.44 -7.37
CA THR A 64 4.05 -2.89 -8.24
C THR A 64 3.53 -2.27 -9.52
N ASP A 65 2.52 -2.87 -10.16
CA ASP A 65 2.09 -2.56 -11.53
C ASP A 65 3.24 -2.73 -12.56
N LEU A 66 4.18 -3.63 -12.23
CA LEU A 66 5.26 -4.07 -13.10
C LEU A 66 4.85 -5.30 -13.94
N GLY A 67 5.68 -5.62 -14.92
CA GLY A 67 5.43 -6.67 -15.91
C GLY A 67 5.83 -6.26 -17.33
N GLN A 68 6.23 -5.00 -17.52
CA GLN A 68 6.76 -4.50 -18.78
C GLN A 68 8.21 -4.99 -18.98
N THR A 69 8.57 -5.36 -20.21
CA THR A 69 9.89 -5.92 -20.54
C THR A 69 11.07 -4.95 -20.34
N THR A 70 10.79 -3.66 -20.17
CA THR A 70 11.79 -2.60 -20.01
C THR A 70 11.89 -2.10 -18.56
N ALA A 71 11.12 -2.67 -17.64
CA ALA A 71 11.09 -2.29 -16.23
C ALA A 71 11.70 -3.41 -15.36
N PRO A 72 12.04 -3.14 -14.07
CA PRO A 72 12.50 -4.16 -13.15
C PRO A 72 11.51 -5.32 -13.03
N TYR A 73 12.00 -6.48 -12.57
CA TYR A 73 11.10 -7.58 -12.28
C TYR A 73 10.15 -7.22 -11.11
N PRO A 74 8.91 -7.76 -11.07
CA PRO A 74 7.95 -7.41 -10.04
C PRO A 74 8.44 -7.64 -8.61
N ASP A 75 9.23 -8.68 -8.36
CA ASP A 75 9.84 -8.97 -7.06
C ASP A 75 10.93 -7.94 -6.68
N GLU A 76 11.77 -7.56 -7.63
CA GLU A 76 12.77 -6.49 -7.45
C GLU A 76 12.08 -5.15 -7.12
N GLY A 77 11.06 -4.76 -7.89
CA GLY A 77 10.31 -3.53 -7.66
C GLY A 77 9.58 -3.50 -6.32
N LEU A 78 9.04 -4.64 -5.87
CA LEU A 78 8.45 -4.74 -4.54
C LEU A 78 9.51 -4.58 -3.44
N GLY A 79 10.69 -5.18 -3.60
CA GLY A 79 11.83 -5.00 -2.70
C GLY A 79 12.28 -3.54 -2.62
N MET A 80 12.36 -2.85 -3.76
CA MET A 80 12.68 -1.42 -3.82
C MET A 80 11.63 -0.57 -3.09
N PHE A 81 10.34 -0.86 -3.27
CA PHE A 81 9.26 -0.14 -2.59
C PHE A 81 9.34 -0.34 -1.07
N ILE A 82 9.56 -1.58 -0.62
CA ILE A 82 9.73 -1.89 0.80
C ILE A 82 10.93 -1.14 1.38
N GLY A 83 12.09 -1.18 0.70
CA GLY A 83 13.29 -0.47 1.15
C GLY A 83 13.04 1.03 1.33
N ARG A 84 12.40 1.67 0.35
CA ARG A 84 12.01 3.10 0.41
C ARG A 84 11.13 3.43 1.61
N LEU A 85 10.20 2.54 1.97
CA LEU A 85 9.33 2.74 3.14
C LEU A 85 10.11 2.58 4.45
N LEU A 86 10.94 1.54 4.57
CA LEU A 86 11.78 1.31 5.75
C LEU A 86 12.75 2.48 5.99
N ASP A 87 13.43 2.94 4.93
CA ASP A 87 14.35 4.08 4.98
C ASP A 87 13.65 5.38 5.41
N ASN A 88 12.35 5.48 5.17
CA ASN A 88 11.52 6.62 5.56
C ASN A 88 10.79 6.40 6.90
N GLY A 89 11.18 5.39 7.70
CA GLY A 89 10.72 5.22 9.07
C GLY A 89 9.39 4.49 9.24
N PHE A 90 8.89 3.81 8.21
CA PHE A 90 7.85 2.79 8.41
C PHE A 90 8.48 1.56 9.07
N SER A 91 7.80 0.98 10.05
CA SER A 91 8.26 -0.24 10.71
C SER A 91 8.08 -1.47 9.82
N GLU A 92 8.87 -2.52 10.08
CA GLU A 92 8.70 -3.83 9.43
C GLU A 92 7.28 -4.37 9.59
N GLN A 93 6.66 -4.14 10.75
CA GLN A 93 5.30 -4.58 11.02
C GLN A 93 4.27 -3.83 10.18
N GLU A 94 4.42 -2.52 9.98
CA GLU A 94 3.54 -1.75 9.08
C GLU A 94 3.71 -2.20 7.62
N VAL A 95 4.95 -2.42 7.18
CA VAL A 95 5.22 -2.94 5.83
C VAL A 95 4.59 -4.32 5.64
N ARG A 96 4.74 -5.22 6.63
CA ARG A 96 4.12 -6.55 6.61
C ARG A 96 2.60 -6.48 6.51
N VAL A 97 1.98 -5.55 7.24
CA VAL A 97 0.54 -5.30 7.15
C VAL A 97 0.14 -4.92 5.71
N MET A 98 0.85 -3.98 5.10
CA MET A 98 0.51 -3.48 3.76
C MET A 98 0.80 -4.46 2.63
N VAL A 99 1.87 -5.26 2.73
CA VAL A 99 2.29 -6.21 1.68
C VAL A 99 1.54 -7.54 1.76
N ARG A 100 1.15 -7.97 2.97
CA ARG A 100 0.70 -9.35 3.19
C ARG A 100 -0.65 -9.44 3.89
N ASP A 101 -0.82 -8.76 5.02
CA ASP A 101 -1.99 -8.99 5.87
C ASP A 101 -3.25 -8.36 5.28
N ASN A 102 -3.15 -7.12 4.79
CA ASN A 102 -4.25 -6.42 4.12
C ASN A 102 -4.73 -7.13 2.85
N PRO A 103 -3.87 -7.47 1.86
CA PRO A 103 -4.33 -8.20 0.69
C PRO A 103 -4.87 -9.58 1.06
N GLY A 104 -4.28 -10.28 2.03
CA GLY A 104 -4.82 -11.52 2.58
C GLY A 104 -6.25 -11.35 3.12
N GLY A 105 -6.49 -10.32 3.94
CA GLY A 105 -7.80 -10.00 4.49
C GLY A 105 -8.84 -9.63 3.42
N VAL A 106 -8.41 -8.90 2.38
CA VAL A 106 -9.24 -8.58 1.20
C VAL A 106 -9.65 -9.84 0.44
N LEU A 107 -8.76 -10.82 0.30
CA LEU A 107 -9.04 -12.10 -0.35
C LEU A 107 -9.79 -13.10 0.56
N GLY A 108 -9.95 -12.79 1.85
CA GLY A 108 -10.63 -13.65 2.81
C GLY A 108 -9.73 -14.73 3.44
N ALA A 109 -8.41 -14.56 3.38
CA ALA A 109 -7.49 -15.35 4.19
C ALA A 109 -7.77 -15.11 5.67
N ARG A 110 -7.82 -16.18 6.46
CA ARG A 110 -7.91 -16.07 7.92
C ARG A 110 -6.52 -15.73 8.46
N THR A 111 -6.34 -14.53 9.01
CA THR A 111 -5.14 -14.24 9.79
C THR A 111 -5.17 -15.12 11.03
N THR A 112 -4.27 -16.09 11.12
CA THR A 112 -4.03 -16.79 12.38
C THR A 112 -3.45 -15.76 13.34
N ALA A 113 -4.27 -15.26 14.27
CA ALA A 113 -3.77 -14.47 15.37
C ALA A 113 -2.80 -15.37 16.17
N THR A 114 -1.50 -15.16 16.02
CA THR A 114 -0.54 -15.65 17.02
C THR A 114 -0.86 -14.86 18.28
N ALA A 115 -1.52 -15.53 19.24
CA ALA A 115 -1.69 -15.04 20.58
C ALA A 115 -0.28 -14.75 21.15
N VAL A 116 0.07 -13.48 21.26
CA VAL A 116 1.21 -13.07 22.07
C VAL A 116 0.74 -13.16 23.51
N ALA A 117 1.21 -14.18 24.23
CA ALA A 117 0.98 -14.29 25.67
C ALA A 117 1.64 -13.10 26.39
N PRO A 118 0.96 -12.46 27.36
CA PRO A 118 1.58 -11.41 28.15
C PRO A 118 2.72 -12.00 29.00
N ARG A 119 3.81 -11.24 29.10
CA ARG A 119 4.86 -11.48 30.10
C ARG A 119 4.39 -11.01 31.47
#